data_AF-A0A1G3QCZ3-F1
#
_entry.id   AF-A0A1G3QCZ3-F1
#
_cell.length_a   1.000
_cell.length_b   1.000
_cell.length_c   1.000
_cell.angle_alpha   90.00
_cell.angle_beta   90.00
_cell.angle_gamma   90.00
#
_symmetry.space_group_name_H-M   'P 1'
#
loop_
_entity.id
_entity.type
_entity.pdbx_description
1 polymer ?
#
loop_
_entity_poly.entity_id
_entity_poly.type
_entity_poly.pdbx_seq_one_letter_code
_entity_poly.pdbx_strand_id
1 'polypeptide(L)'
;MQKKIYIAGQFEYADDISSKMRELEKRGFLITHDWTKFESYQDDCVKMGKSAELDIDGVKNAEILICVMTDGEYEYRGTFTEIGCALGLGKKIIIINNNNNRESFCMTNCFYHHPAIIHVDSWEECLKLPCIFK
;
A
#
# COMPACT_ATOMS: atom_id res chain seq x y z
N MET A 1 20.65 -8.73 -0.13
CA MET A 1 20.16 -7.35 -0.30
C MET A 1 18.86 -7.23 0.47
N GLN A 2 18.62 -6.09 1.11
CA GLN A 2 17.40 -5.82 1.88
C GLN A 2 16.22 -5.59 0.91
N LYS A 3 15.12 -6.32 1.10
CA LYS A 3 13.93 -6.18 0.24
C LYS A 3 13.26 -4.82 0.45
N LYS A 4 12.85 -4.19 -0.65
CA LYS A 4 12.23 -2.86 -0.66
C LYS A 4 10.71 -2.93 -0.71
N ILE A 5 10.04 -2.23 0.20
CA ILE A 5 8.59 -2.24 0.36
C ILE A 5 8.04 -0.81 0.32
N TYR A 6 6.89 -0.64 -0.33
CA TYR A 6 6.03 0.53 -0.17
C TYR A 6 4.72 0.07 0.48
N ILE A 7 4.20 0.84 1.44
CA ILE A 7 2.89 0.58 2.06
C ILE A 7 1.93 1.70 1.68
N ALA A 8 0.85 1.32 0.99
CA ALA A 8 -0.26 2.18 0.63
C ALA A 8 -1.43 2.02 1.61
N GLY A 9 -2.21 3.08 1.77
CA GLY A 9 -3.48 3.00 2.49
C GLY A 9 -4.17 4.36 2.59
N GLN A 10 -5.13 4.45 3.50
CA GLN A 10 -5.92 5.66 3.73
C GLN A 10 -5.21 6.58 4.73
N PHE A 11 -5.25 7.88 4.44
CA PHE A 11 -4.57 8.91 5.24
C PHE A 11 -5.01 8.93 6.71
N GLU A 12 -6.29 8.67 7.01
CA GLU A 12 -6.82 8.58 8.38
C GLU A 12 -6.17 7.46 9.21
N TYR A 13 -5.56 6.47 8.54
CA TYR A 13 -4.83 5.36 9.17
C TYR A 13 -3.31 5.53 9.11
N ALA A 14 -2.80 6.75 8.88
CA ALA A 14 -1.36 7.02 8.80
C ALA A 14 -0.57 6.51 10.02
N ASP A 15 -1.10 6.63 11.23
CA ASP A 15 -0.44 6.13 12.46
C ASP A 15 -0.30 4.60 12.46
N ASP A 16 -1.35 3.90 12.04
CA ASP A 16 -1.35 2.44 11.91
C ASP A 16 -0.34 2.00 10.83
N ILE A 17 -0.35 2.69 9.69
CA ILE A 17 0.57 2.42 8.57
C ILE A 17 2.02 2.69 8.98
N SER A 18 2.28 3.79 9.69
CA SER A 18 3.60 4.10 10.25
C SER A 18 4.08 3.03 11.25
N SER A 19 3.16 2.45 12.03
CA SER A 19 3.48 1.33 12.92
C SER A 19 3.91 0.07 12.14
N LYS A 20 3.20 -0.25 11.05
CA LYS A 20 3.50 -1.38 10.14
C LYS A 20 4.82 -1.20 9.40
N MET A 21 5.10 0.02 8.94
CA MET A 21 6.41 0.39 8.35
C MET A 21 7.55 0.11 9.34
N ARG A 22 7.44 0.59 10.58
CA ARG A 22 8.44 0.36 11.63
C ARG A 22 8.60 -1.13 11.98
N GLU A 23 7.52 -1.91 11.93
CA GLU A 23 7.61 -3.35 12.12
C GLU A 23 8.42 -4.02 11.01
N LEU A 24 8.18 -3.66 9.75
CA LEU A 24 8.95 -4.18 8.62
C LEU A 24 10.42 -3.76 8.69
N GLU A 25 10.72 -2.53 9.08
CA GLU A 25 12.10 -2.06 9.28
C GLU A 25 12.83 -2.89 10.34
N LYS A 26 12.18 -3.16 11.48
CA LYS A 26 12.73 -4.04 12.55
C LYS A 26 12.99 -5.46 12.07
N ARG A 27 12.24 -5.93 11.08
CA ARG A 27 12.40 -7.23 10.44
C ARG A 27 13.42 -7.22 9.28
N GLY A 28 14.08 -6.08 9.04
CA GLY A 28 15.14 -5.96 8.06
C GLY A 28 14.66 -5.71 6.64
N PHE A 29 13.50 -5.05 6.45
CA PHE A 29 13.03 -4.52 5.16
C PHE A 29 13.33 -3.02 5.04
N LEU A 30 13.42 -2.51 3.81
CA LEU A 30 13.60 -1.08 3.55
C LEU A 30 12.29 -0.48 3.05
N ILE A 31 11.77 0.53 3.74
CA ILE A 31 10.62 1.31 3.29
C ILE A 31 11.10 2.35 2.27
N THR A 32 10.53 2.35 1.07
CA THR A 32 11.00 3.19 -0.04
C THR A 32 10.51 4.63 0.03
N HIS A 33 9.33 4.82 0.62
CA HIS A 33 8.78 6.12 0.95
C HIS A 33 7.83 5.99 2.14
N ASP A 34 7.91 6.95 3.06
CA ASP A 34 7.06 7.04 4.25
C ASP A 34 6.24 8.33 4.16
N TRP A 35 5.11 8.25 3.45
CA TRP A 35 4.20 9.38 3.21
C TRP A 35 3.57 9.89 4.51
N THR A 36 3.49 9.04 5.55
CA THR A 36 2.87 9.36 6.85
C THR A 36 3.55 10.51 7.60
N LYS A 37 4.77 10.88 7.19
CA LYS A 37 5.57 11.97 7.79
C LYS A 37 5.42 13.31 7.07
N PHE A 38 4.95 13.33 5.83
CA PHE A 38 5.06 14.50 4.95
C PHE A 38 3.71 15.03 4.48
N GLU A 39 2.70 14.17 4.37
CA GLU A 39 1.39 14.55 3.89
C GLU A 39 0.50 15.16 4.98
N SER A 40 -0.33 16.13 4.58
CA SER A 40 -1.28 16.79 5.47
C SER A 40 -2.58 17.16 4.75
N TYR A 41 -3.70 17.17 5.49
CA TYR A 41 -4.99 17.65 5.00
C TYR A 41 -4.99 19.11 4.51
N GLN A 42 -3.99 19.91 4.88
CA GLN A 42 -3.90 21.34 4.57
C GLN A 42 -2.90 21.66 3.45
N ASP A 43 -2.51 20.65 2.66
CA ASP A 43 -1.54 20.84 1.59
C ASP A 43 -2.10 21.65 0.41
N ASP A 44 -1.29 22.56 -0.10
CA ASP A 44 -1.59 23.28 -1.34
C ASP A 44 -1.32 22.40 -2.57
N CYS A 45 -1.70 22.90 -3.77
CA CYS A 45 -1.53 22.14 -5.00
C CYS A 45 -0.06 21.81 -5.34
N VAL A 46 0.90 22.63 -4.91
CA VAL A 46 2.32 22.39 -5.14
C VAL A 46 2.80 21.25 -4.25
N LYS A 47 2.42 21.26 -2.97
CA LYS A 47 2.73 20.18 -2.03
C LYS A 47 2.08 18.87 -2.42
N MET A 48 0.78 18.87 -2.77
CA MET A 48 0.09 17.66 -3.25
C MET A 48 0.78 17.07 -4.49
N GLY A 49 1.21 17.93 -5.43
CA GLY A 49 1.98 17.48 -6.59
C GLY A 49 3.31 16.84 -6.22
N LYS A 50 3.99 17.36 -5.18
CA LYS A 50 5.24 16.80 -4.70
C LYS A 50 5.04 15.47 -3.96
N SER A 51 4.01 15.34 -3.14
CA SER A 51 3.66 14.08 -2.47
C SER A 51 3.37 13.00 -3.50
N ALA A 52 2.55 13.30 -4.52
CA ALA A 52 2.24 12.37 -5.59
C ALA A 52 3.49 11.90 -6.37
N GLU A 53 4.47 12.78 -6.59
CA GLU A 53 5.75 12.41 -7.20
C GLU A 53 6.52 11.42 -6.30
N LEU A 54 6.59 11.71 -5.00
CA LEU A 54 7.28 10.88 -4.02
C LEU A 54 6.62 9.51 -3.82
N ASP A 55 5.29 9.44 -3.84
CA ASP A 55 4.55 8.17 -3.77
C ASP A 55 4.83 7.28 -4.97
N ILE A 56 4.73 7.84 -6.17
CA ILE A 56 5.02 7.11 -7.40
C ILE A 56 6.48 6.65 -7.43
N ASP A 57 7.43 7.48 -6.98
CA ASP A 57 8.83 7.08 -6.86
C ASP A 57 9.03 6.02 -5.77
N GLY A 58 8.28 6.09 -4.68
CA GLY A 58 8.21 5.05 -3.65
C GLY A 58 7.80 3.69 -4.23
N VAL A 59 6.74 3.67 -5.04
CA VAL A 59 6.24 2.46 -5.73
C VAL A 59 7.24 1.95 -6.76
N LYS A 60 7.81 2.83 -7.60
CA LYS A 60 8.82 2.45 -8.61
C LYS A 60 10.04 1.77 -7.98
N ASN A 61 10.48 2.29 -6.84
CA ASN A 61 11.67 1.80 -6.14
C ASN A 61 11.40 0.56 -5.27
N ALA A 62 10.14 0.23 -5.01
CA ALA A 62 9.76 -0.95 -4.25
C ALA A 62 9.83 -2.22 -5.11
N GLU A 63 10.06 -3.35 -4.45
CA GLU A 63 9.89 -4.69 -5.02
C GLU A 63 8.47 -5.23 -4.74
N ILE A 64 7.88 -4.76 -3.63
CA ILE A 64 6.58 -5.18 -3.13
C ILE A 64 5.78 -3.95 -2.73
N LEU A 65 4.56 -3.85 -3.23
CA LEU A 65 3.52 -2.93 -2.78
C LEU A 65 2.57 -3.68 -1.84
N ILE A 66 2.40 -3.18 -0.61
CA ILE A 66 1.39 -3.67 0.33
C ILE A 66 0.31 -2.61 0.48
N CYS A 67 -0.95 -2.94 0.20
CA CYS A 67 -2.08 -2.04 0.30
C CYS A 67 -2.95 -2.43 1.51
N VAL A 68 -3.09 -1.55 2.49
CA VAL A 68 -3.97 -1.74 3.64
C VAL A 68 -5.33 -1.14 3.31
N MET A 69 -6.28 -1.99 2.91
CA MET A 69 -7.60 -1.60 2.40
C MET A 69 -8.71 -2.23 3.24
N THR A 70 -8.77 -1.86 4.52
CA THR A 70 -9.63 -2.50 5.54
C THR A 70 -10.88 -1.69 5.89
N ASP A 71 -10.98 -0.45 5.43
CA ASP A 71 -12.20 0.35 5.53
C ASP A 71 -13.14 -0.03 4.38
N GLY A 72 -14.28 -0.61 4.72
CA GLY A 72 -15.27 -1.06 3.74
C GLY A 72 -15.95 0.08 2.97
N GLU A 73 -15.98 1.29 3.52
CA GLU A 73 -16.68 2.44 2.93
C GLU A 73 -15.73 3.40 2.20
N TYR A 74 -14.42 3.16 2.26
CA TYR A 74 -13.42 3.99 1.60
C TYR A 74 -13.08 3.49 0.19
N GLU A 75 -12.96 4.42 -0.76
CA GLU A 75 -12.76 4.09 -2.18
C GLU A 75 -11.28 3.88 -2.58
N TYR A 76 -10.34 4.31 -1.73
CA TYR A 76 -8.89 4.10 -1.95
C TYR A 76 -8.36 4.62 -3.30
N ARG A 77 -8.83 5.78 -3.77
CA ARG A 77 -8.47 6.34 -5.09
C ARG A 77 -6.96 6.49 -5.30
N GLY A 78 -6.24 7.01 -4.30
CA GLY A 78 -4.78 7.14 -4.32
C GLY A 78 -4.09 5.77 -4.41
N THR A 79 -4.45 4.86 -3.50
CA THR A 79 -3.96 3.47 -3.51
C THR A 79 -4.20 2.75 -4.83
N PHE A 80 -5.35 2.96 -5.51
CA PHE A 80 -5.57 2.38 -6.83
C PHE A 80 -4.68 2.98 -7.93
N THR A 81 -4.28 4.25 -7.80
CA THR A 81 -3.28 4.86 -8.70
C THR A 81 -1.92 4.19 -8.51
N GLU A 82 -1.53 3.94 -7.26
CA GLU A 82 -0.29 3.22 -6.92
C GLU A 82 -0.33 1.75 -7.36
N ILE A 83 -1.47 1.05 -7.19
CA ILE A 83 -1.70 -0.30 -7.73
C ILE A 83 -1.52 -0.30 -9.24
N GLY A 84 -2.10 0.68 -9.95
CA GLY A 84 -1.93 0.82 -11.40
C GLY A 84 -0.46 0.96 -11.81
N CYS A 85 0.30 1.80 -11.08
CA CYS A 85 1.74 1.95 -11.29
C CYS A 85 2.50 0.64 -11.06
N ALA A 86 2.22 -0.04 -9.95
CA ALA A 86 2.84 -1.31 -9.59
C ALA A 86 2.54 -2.42 -10.60
N LEU A 87 1.30 -2.52 -11.08
CA LEU A 87 0.89 -3.45 -12.14
C LEU A 87 1.65 -3.20 -13.44
N GLY A 88 1.70 -1.94 -13.89
CA GLY A 88 2.42 -1.54 -15.11
C GLY A 88 3.92 -1.82 -15.06
N LEU A 89 4.50 -1.84 -13.86
CA LEU A 89 5.92 -2.14 -13.62
C LEU A 89 6.19 -3.61 -13.26
N GLY A 90 5.17 -4.47 -13.22
CA GLY A 90 5.31 -5.88 -12.86
C GLY A 90 5.77 -6.12 -11.42
N LYS A 91 5.40 -5.24 -10.48
CA LYS A 91 5.72 -5.38 -9.06
C LYS A 91 4.84 -6.44 -8.40
N LYS A 92 5.29 -6.97 -7.26
CA LYS A 92 4.43 -7.80 -6.40
C LYS A 92 3.46 -6.91 -5.64
N ILE A 93 2.18 -7.27 -5.64
CA ILE A 93 1.13 -6.49 -5.00
C ILE A 93 0.38 -7.39 -4.04
N ILE A 94 0.22 -6.91 -2.81
CA ILE A 94 -0.55 -7.59 -1.77
C ILE A 94 -1.62 -6.62 -1.29
N ILE A 95 -2.89 -7.02 -1.35
CA ILE A 95 -4.00 -6.28 -0.75
C ILE A 95 -4.40 -6.99 0.55
N ILE A 96 -4.44 -6.21 1.62
CA ILE A 96 -5.00 -6.63 2.91
C ILE A 96 -6.40 -6.05 2.99
N ASN A 97 -7.41 -6.92 2.98
CA ASN A 97 -8.80 -6.55 3.18
C ASN A 97 -9.45 -7.60 4.07
N ASN A 98 -9.84 -7.21 5.28
CA ASN A 98 -10.44 -8.10 6.28
C ASN A 98 -11.94 -8.33 6.04
N ASN A 99 -12.53 -7.71 5.01
CA ASN A 99 -13.95 -7.75 4.79
C ASN A 99 -14.34 -8.99 3.98
N ASN A 100 -14.49 -10.10 4.69
CA ASN A 100 -14.95 -11.39 4.15
C ASN A 100 -16.40 -11.35 3.61
N ASN A 101 -17.09 -10.20 3.75
CA ASN A 101 -18.46 -9.97 3.33
C ASN A 101 -18.54 -8.90 2.23
N ARG A 102 -18.15 -9.27 1.00
CA ARG A 102 -18.57 -8.81 -0.35
C ARG A 102 -19.00 -7.36 -0.65
N GLU A 103 -18.90 -6.40 0.25
CA GLU A 103 -19.50 -5.07 0.12
C GLU A 103 -18.49 -3.91 0.27
N SER A 104 -17.19 -4.20 0.42
CA SER A 104 -16.20 -3.12 0.45
C SER A 104 -16.17 -2.36 -0.88
N PHE A 105 -16.19 -1.03 -0.82
CA PHE A 105 -16.12 -0.17 -2.00
C PHE A 105 -14.89 -0.45 -2.85
N CYS A 106 -13.75 -0.79 -2.25
CA CYS A 106 -12.55 -1.18 -2.99
C CYS A 106 -12.77 -2.36 -3.95
N MET A 107 -13.67 -3.31 -3.60
CA MET A 107 -13.97 -4.48 -4.44
C MET A 107 -14.80 -4.14 -5.67
N THR A 108 -15.39 -2.95 -5.75
CA THR A 108 -16.13 -2.49 -6.94
C THR A 108 -15.21 -2.06 -8.08
N ASN A 109 -13.95 -1.77 -7.79
CA ASN A 109 -12.94 -1.42 -8.79
C ASN A 109 -12.44 -2.68 -9.50
N CYS A 110 -12.46 -2.70 -10.85
CA CYS A 110 -12.06 -3.88 -11.62
C CYS A 110 -10.58 -4.27 -11.40
N PHE A 111 -9.70 -3.32 -11.10
CA PHE A 111 -8.28 -3.58 -10.84
C PHE A 111 -8.05 -4.31 -9.50
N TYR A 112 -9.01 -4.26 -8.57
CA TYR A 112 -8.96 -5.06 -7.34
C TYR A 112 -8.84 -6.55 -7.67
N HIS A 113 -9.52 -7.01 -8.73
CA HIS A 113 -9.62 -8.42 -9.11
C HIS A 113 -8.49 -8.86 -10.06
N HIS A 114 -7.45 -8.04 -10.25
CA HIS A 114 -6.38 -8.38 -11.19
C HIS A 114 -5.61 -9.63 -10.71
N PRO A 115 -5.38 -10.65 -11.55
CA PRO A 115 -4.83 -11.95 -11.12
C PRO A 115 -3.38 -11.90 -10.60
N ALA A 116 -2.68 -10.79 -10.80
CA ALA A 116 -1.35 -10.55 -10.26
C ALA A 116 -1.36 -10.07 -8.79
N ILE A 117 -2.54 -9.80 -8.22
CA ILE A 117 -2.69 -9.31 -6.86
C ILE A 117 -2.93 -10.49 -5.92
N ILE A 118 -2.19 -10.50 -4.81
CA ILE A 118 -2.39 -11.46 -3.72
C ILE A 118 -3.31 -10.80 -2.70
N HIS A 119 -4.42 -11.46 -2.38
CA HIS A 119 -5.34 -11.01 -1.33
C HIS A 119 -5.10 -11.81 -0.05
N VAL A 120 -5.12 -11.12 1.08
CA VAL A 120 -5.06 -11.71 2.42
C VAL A 120 -6.00 -10.96 3.35
N ASP A 121 -6.46 -11.61 4.41
CA ASP A 121 -7.49 -11.05 5.29
C ASP A 121 -6.89 -10.19 6.40
N SER A 122 -5.58 -10.29 6.62
CA SER A 122 -4.90 -9.62 7.75
C SER A 122 -3.43 -9.30 7.50
N TRP A 123 -2.91 -8.40 8.32
CA TRP A 123 -1.48 -8.06 8.35
C TRP A 123 -0.62 -9.28 8.72
N GLU A 124 -1.10 -10.10 9.65
CA GLU A 124 -0.43 -11.33 10.09
C GLU A 124 -0.30 -12.35 8.96
N GLU A 125 -1.32 -12.46 8.10
CA GLU A 125 -1.27 -13.31 6.90
C GLU A 125 -0.32 -12.74 5.84
N CYS A 126 -0.37 -11.42 5.61
CA CYS A 126 0.60 -10.74 4.74
C CYS A 126 2.04 -11.09 5.15
N LEU A 127 2.33 -11.02 6.45
CA LEU A 127 3.63 -11.35 7.01
C LEU A 127 3.99 -12.85 6.98
N LYS A 128 3.10 -13.75 6.57
CA LYS A 128 3.43 -15.17 6.37
C LYS A 128 3.71 -15.49 4.91
N LEU A 129 3.47 -14.55 3.99
CA LEU A 129 3.65 -14.80 2.57
C LEU A 129 5.12 -15.09 2.23
N PRO A 130 5.39 -16.13 1.41
CA PRO A 130 6.76 -16.46 0.99
C PRO A 130 7.47 -15.32 0.26
N CYS A 131 6.73 -14.47 -0.45
CA CYS A 131 7.31 -13.31 -1.13
C CYS A 131 7.88 -12.27 -0.15
N ILE A 132 7.40 -12.24 1.10
CA ILE A 132 7.96 -11.40 2.16
C ILE A 132 9.18 -12.11 2.79
N PHE A 133 9.06 -13.38 3.21
CA PHE A 133 10.08 -14.07 4.05
C PHE A 133 10.89 -15.21 3.40
N LYS A 134 11.01 -15.29 2.07
CA LYS A 134 12.01 -16.14 1.39
C LYS A 134 13.05 -15.34 0.63
#